data_AF-A0A7S0WD56-F1
#
_entry.id   AF-A0A7S0WD56-F1
#
_cell.length_a   1.000
_cell.length_b   1.000
_cell.length_c   1.000
_cell.angle_alpha   90.00
_cell.angle_beta   90.00
_cell.angle_gamma   90.00
#
_symmetry.space_group_name_H-M   'P 1'
#
loop_
_entity.id
_entity.type
_entity.pdbx_description
1 polymer ?
#
loop_
_entity_poly.entity_id
_entity_poly.type
_entity_poly.pdbx_seq_one_letter_code
_entity_poly.pdbx_strand_id
1 'polypeptide(L)'
;VMSAIVPATSLLVGLATSFGAYAVYRKSPARVRGLNVGCATGVNLGMFAYPFVEAIWGAGGLALCAMWDAPNAVVVFGAAKAIFAAEQKNGDASRAVHDDGGIYDGEWLHKKKHGYGGYRYPS
;
A
#
# COMPACT_ATOMS: atom_id res chain seq x y z
N VAL A 1 -28.66 16.59 -1.86
CA VAL A 1 -28.40 15.63 -2.96
C VAL A 1 -26.95 15.63 -3.44
N MET A 2 -26.24 16.77 -3.40
CA MET A 2 -24.82 16.88 -3.79
C MET A 2 -23.81 16.17 -2.85
N SER A 3 -24.26 15.60 -1.72
CA SER A 3 -23.39 15.14 -0.62
C SER A 3 -22.92 13.68 -0.71
N ALA A 4 -23.66 12.77 -1.34
CA ALA A 4 -23.30 11.34 -1.38
C ALA A 4 -22.44 10.96 -2.60
N ILE A 5 -22.40 11.80 -3.63
CA ILE A 5 -21.72 11.50 -4.89
C ILE A 5 -20.21 11.45 -4.70
N VAL A 6 -19.64 12.45 -4.00
CA VAL A 6 -18.20 12.56 -3.73
C VAL A 6 -17.64 11.35 -2.98
N PRO A 7 -18.21 10.92 -1.84
CA PRO A 7 -17.70 9.73 -1.15
C PRO A 7 -17.90 8.45 -1.96
N ALA A 8 -18.98 8.33 -2.74
CA ALA A 8 -19.21 7.17 -3.60
C ALA A 8 -18.18 7.08 -4.73
N THR A 9 -17.90 8.19 -5.43
CA THR A 9 -16.89 8.22 -6.49
C THR A 9 -15.48 8.00 -5.95
N SER A 10 -15.18 8.55 -4.76
CA SER A 10 -13.94 8.29 -4.03
C SER A 10 -13.69 6.79 -3.84
N LEU A 11 -14.69 6.06 -3.33
CA LEU A 11 -14.59 4.62 -3.13
C LEU A 11 -14.43 3.86 -4.45
N LEU A 12 -15.18 4.25 -5.49
CA LEU A 12 -15.06 3.63 -6.82
C LEU A 12 -13.65 3.81 -7.40
N VAL A 13 -13.06 5.00 -7.28
CA VAL A 13 -11.68 5.25 -7.74
C VAL A 13 -10.67 4.48 -6.90
N GLY A 14 -10.83 4.43 -5.57
CA GLY A 14 -9.98 3.64 -4.69
C GLY A 14 -10.01 2.14 -5.03
N LEU A 15 -11.19 1.60 -5.33
CA LEU A 15 -11.34 0.21 -5.76
C LEU A 15 -10.75 -0.04 -7.15
N ALA A 16 -11.01 0.86 -8.12
CA ALA A 16 -10.52 0.74 -9.48
C ALA A 16 -8.99 0.81 -9.55
N THR A 17 -8.36 1.72 -8.80
CA THR A 17 -6.89 1.85 -8.71
C THR A 17 -6.26 0.63 -8.07
N SER A 18 -6.83 0.15 -6.96
CA SER A 18 -6.36 -1.06 -6.27
C SER A 18 -6.47 -2.30 -7.16
N PHE A 19 -7.61 -2.47 -7.86
CA PHE A 19 -7.82 -3.57 -8.79
C PHE A 19 -6.89 -3.49 -10.00
N GLY A 20 -6.74 -2.30 -10.59
CA GLY A 20 -5.83 -2.06 -11.70
C GLY A 20 -4.38 -2.37 -11.33
N ALA A 21 -3.92 -1.89 -10.18
CA ALA A 21 -2.59 -2.19 -9.67
C ALA A 21 -2.39 -3.69 -9.47
N TYR A 22 -3.36 -4.38 -8.86
CA TYR A 22 -3.28 -5.83 -8.70
C TYR A 22 -3.23 -6.56 -10.05
N ALA A 23 -4.05 -6.16 -11.04
CA ALA A 23 -4.06 -6.76 -12.37
C ALA A 23 -2.71 -6.61 -13.10
N VAL A 24 -2.06 -5.45 -12.97
CA VAL A 24 -0.73 -5.19 -13.53
C VAL A 24 0.36 -6.01 -12.84
N TYR A 25 0.36 -6.03 -11.50
CA TYR A 25 1.42 -6.69 -10.73
C TYR A 25 1.13 -8.16 -10.38
N ARG A 26 0.05 -8.77 -10.86
CA ARG A 26 -0.34 -10.16 -10.51
C ARG A 26 0.74 -11.21 -10.72
N LYS A 27 1.63 -11.00 -11.70
CA LYS A 27 2.76 -11.90 -12.04
C LYS A 27 4.05 -11.59 -11.29
N SER A 28 4.09 -10.50 -10.52
CA SER A 28 5.27 -10.12 -9.76
C SER A 28 5.42 -10.99 -8.52
N PRO A 29 6.66 -11.24 -8.03
CA PRO A 29 6.90 -11.91 -6.76
C PRO A 29 6.15 -11.21 -5.62
N ALA A 30 5.67 -11.97 -4.63
CA ALA A 30 4.77 -11.49 -3.58
C ALA A 30 5.26 -10.22 -2.88
N ARG A 31 6.56 -10.11 -2.56
CA ARG A 31 7.13 -8.90 -1.94
C ARG A 31 6.99 -7.67 -2.84
N VAL A 32 7.34 -7.80 -4.12
CA VAL A 32 7.27 -6.69 -5.10
C VAL A 32 5.81 -6.35 -5.41
N ARG A 33 4.96 -7.37 -5.54
CA ARG A 33 3.52 -7.18 -5.74
C ARG A 33 2.89 -6.46 -4.55
N GLY A 34 3.14 -6.91 -3.32
CA GLY A 34 2.63 -6.29 -2.11
C GLY A 34 3.08 -4.84 -1.94
N LEU A 35 4.35 -4.55 -2.24
CA LEU A 35 4.85 -3.18 -2.24
C LEU A 35 4.14 -2.31 -3.28
N ASN A 36 4.13 -2.72 -4.54
CA ASN A 36 3.59 -1.90 -5.62
C ASN A 36 2.07 -1.76 -5.53
N VAL A 37 1.35 -2.86 -5.26
CA VAL A 37 -0.11 -2.85 -5.13
C VAL A 37 -0.52 -2.13 -3.84
N GLY A 38 0.17 -2.37 -2.73
CA GLY A 38 -0.11 -1.69 -1.46
C GLY A 38 0.10 -0.17 -1.55
N CYS A 39 1.19 0.28 -2.19
CA CYS A 39 1.42 1.71 -2.41
C CYS A 39 0.45 2.36 -3.42
N ALA A 40 -0.08 1.58 -4.37
CA ALA A 40 -1.05 2.05 -5.35
C ALA A 40 -2.52 1.91 -4.88
N THR A 41 -2.75 1.39 -3.67
CA THR A 41 -4.09 1.16 -3.13
C THR A 41 -4.66 2.42 -2.48
N GLY A 42 -5.78 2.89 -3.02
CA GLY A 42 -6.47 4.09 -2.55
C GLY A 42 -5.87 5.39 -3.07
N VAL A 43 -6.65 6.47 -3.00
CA VAL A 43 -6.22 7.80 -3.43
C VAL A 43 -6.51 8.79 -2.32
N ASN A 44 -5.50 9.55 -1.89
CA ASN A 44 -5.67 10.57 -0.87
C ASN A 44 -5.11 11.88 -1.42
N LEU A 45 -5.83 12.98 -1.24
CA LEU A 45 -5.40 14.29 -1.73
C LEU A 45 -4.15 14.77 -0.99
N GLY A 46 -3.95 14.27 0.23
CA GLY A 46 -2.92 14.70 1.15
C GLY A 46 -3.37 15.96 1.88
N MET A 47 -3.35 15.93 3.21
CA MET A 47 -3.74 17.07 4.06
C MET A 47 -2.90 18.33 3.78
N PHE A 48 -1.73 18.18 3.17
CA PHE A 48 -0.92 19.29 2.68
C PHE A 48 -1.66 20.18 1.65
N ALA A 49 -2.58 19.63 0.85
CA ALA A 49 -3.32 20.39 -0.15
C ALA A 49 -4.44 21.25 0.45
N TYR A 50 -4.85 20.99 1.69
CA TYR A 50 -6.03 21.59 2.32
C TYR A 50 -5.93 23.12 2.47
N PRO A 51 -4.79 23.71 2.90
CA PRO A 51 -4.66 25.16 3.00
C PRO A 51 -4.78 25.87 1.64
N PHE A 52 -4.29 25.24 0.56
CA PHE A 52 -4.40 25.81 -0.78
C PHE A 52 -5.84 25.75 -1.30
N VAL A 53 -6.55 24.65 -1.03
CA VAL A 53 -7.96 24.51 -1.42
C VAL A 53 -8.82 25.52 -0.66
N GLU A 54 -8.59 25.67 0.65
CA GLU A 54 -9.30 26.65 1.47
C GLU A 54 -9.02 28.08 1.01
N ALA A 55 -7.77 28.40 0.64
CA ALA A 55 -7.41 29.74 0.17
C ALA A 55 -8.11 30.13 -1.15
N ILE A 56 -8.34 29.18 -2.06
CA ILE A 56 -8.91 29.46 -3.39
C ILE A 56 -10.44 29.30 -3.41
N TRP A 57 -10.97 28.26 -2.77
CA TRP A 57 -12.38 27.87 -2.84
C TRP A 57 -13.12 27.97 -1.49
N GLY A 58 -12.45 28.38 -0.43
CA GLY A 58 -13.04 28.54 0.90
C GLY A 58 -13.48 27.22 1.54
N ALA A 59 -14.31 27.34 2.59
CA ALA A 59 -14.79 26.21 3.37
C ALA A 59 -15.60 25.19 2.55
N GLY A 60 -16.28 25.63 1.48
CA GLY A 60 -17.04 24.74 0.60
C GLY A 60 -16.16 23.77 -0.18
N GLY A 61 -15.05 24.26 -0.73
CA GLY A 61 -14.06 23.41 -1.40
C GLY A 61 -13.37 22.44 -0.44
N LEU A 62 -13.00 22.95 0.76
CA LEU A 62 -12.38 22.14 1.81
C LEU A 62 -13.30 21.00 2.27
N ALA A 63 -14.60 21.27 2.43
CA ALA A 63 -15.58 20.25 2.80
C ALA A 63 -15.65 19.12 1.76
N LEU A 64 -15.62 19.44 0.46
CA LEU A 64 -15.61 18.43 -0.60
C LEU A 64 -14.33 17.58 -0.57
N CYS A 65 -13.16 18.18 -0.33
CA CYS A 65 -11.91 17.45 -0.16
C CYS A 65 -11.94 16.53 1.07
N ALA A 66 -12.47 17.00 2.19
CA ALA A 66 -12.62 16.18 3.40
C ALA A 66 -13.58 15.00 3.18
N MET A 67 -14.68 15.23 2.46
CA MET A 67 -15.64 14.18 2.09
C MET A 67 -15.06 13.15 1.12
N TRP A 68 -14.10 13.56 0.28
CA TRP A 68 -13.34 12.66 -0.58
C TRP A 68 -12.34 11.81 0.21
N ASP A 69 -11.56 12.43 1.10
CA ASP A 69 -10.48 11.74 1.81
C ASP A 69 -10.99 10.83 2.93
N ALA A 70 -12.14 11.12 3.55
CA ALA A 70 -12.64 10.34 4.69
C ALA A 70 -12.91 8.85 4.35
N PRO A 71 -13.65 8.49 3.28
CA PRO A 71 -13.80 7.09 2.86
C PRO A 71 -12.49 6.48 2.36
N ASN A 72 -11.68 7.26 1.64
CA ASN A 72 -10.42 6.76 1.09
C ASN A 72 -9.38 6.46 2.18
N ALA A 73 -9.43 7.13 3.33
CA ALA A 73 -8.60 6.78 4.48
C ALA A 73 -8.84 5.32 4.92
N VAL A 74 -10.08 4.83 4.88
CA VAL A 74 -10.40 3.43 5.19
C VAL A 74 -9.79 2.48 4.15
N VAL A 75 -9.80 2.86 2.87
CA VAL A 75 -9.17 2.07 1.79
C VAL A 75 -7.65 2.05 1.94
N VAL A 76 -7.02 3.22 2.10
CA VAL A 76 -5.57 3.35 2.21
C VAL A 76 -5.06 2.65 3.48
N PHE A 77 -5.63 2.92 4.65
CA PHE A 77 -5.11 2.33 5.90
C PHE A 77 -5.59 0.90 6.14
N GLY A 78 -6.79 0.55 5.68
CA GLY A 78 -7.37 -0.78 5.86
C GLY A 78 -6.99 -1.75 4.74
N ALA A 79 -7.37 -1.44 3.51
CA ALA A 79 -7.17 -2.35 2.37
C ALA A 79 -5.69 -2.49 2.01
N ALA A 80 -4.91 -1.40 1.98
CA ALA A 80 -3.48 -1.52 1.69
C ALA A 80 -2.78 -2.38 2.76
N LYS A 81 -3.10 -2.18 4.05
CA LYS A 81 -2.54 -2.98 5.14
C LYS A 81 -2.93 -4.46 5.02
N ALA A 82 -4.16 -4.76 4.60
CA ALA A 82 -4.59 -6.13 4.33
C ALA A 82 -3.82 -6.76 3.16
N ILE A 83 -3.59 -6.02 2.08
CA ILE A 83 -2.78 -6.45 0.93
C ILE A 83 -1.34 -6.73 1.37
N PHE A 84 -0.71 -5.80 2.10
CA PHE A 84 0.65 -6.00 2.64
C PHE A 84 0.74 -7.24 3.51
N ALA A 85 -0.23 -7.44 4.41
CA ALA A 85 -0.25 -8.62 5.29
C ALA A 85 -0.46 -9.93 4.51
N ALA A 86 -1.33 -9.93 3.49
CA ALA A 86 -1.56 -11.11 2.65
C ALA A 86 -0.33 -11.47 1.81
N GLU A 87 0.35 -10.47 1.25
CA GLU A 87 1.53 -10.68 0.42
C GLU A 87 2.76 -11.07 1.25
N GLN A 88 2.90 -10.57 2.48
CA GLN A 88 3.96 -11.04 3.40
C GLN A 88 3.79 -12.52 3.76
N LYS A 89 2.56 -13.01 3.94
CA LYS A 89 2.31 -14.44 4.22
C LYS A 89 2.66 -15.35 3.03
N ASN A 90 2.48 -14.85 1.81
CA ASN A 90 2.75 -15.59 0.58
C ASN A 90 4.19 -15.38 0.05
N GLY A 91 4.94 -14.45 0.64
CA GLY A 91 6.30 -14.13 0.25
C GLY A 91 7.35 -15.00 0.92
N ASP A 92 8.54 -15.02 0.31
CA ASP A 92 9.68 -15.68 0.92
C ASP A 92 10.10 -14.96 2.22
N ALA A 93 10.45 -15.74 3.24
CA ALA A 93 10.84 -15.22 4.56
C ALA A 93 12.11 -14.37 4.43
N SER A 94 12.10 -13.14 4.94
CA SER A 94 13.27 -12.24 4.89
C SER A 94 14.44 -12.72 5.76
N ARG A 95 14.18 -13.56 6.75
CA ARG A 95 15.19 -14.08 7.68
C ARG A 95 15.13 -15.60 7.76
N ALA A 96 16.28 -16.24 7.64
CA ALA A 96 16.42 -17.68 7.82
C ALA A 96 17.60 -18.02 8.74
N VAL A 97 17.33 -18.89 9.71
CA VAL A 97 18.35 -19.52 10.56
C VAL A 97 18.74 -20.84 9.89
N HIS A 98 20.04 -21.05 9.74
CA HIS A 98 20.60 -22.25 9.13
C HIS A 98 20.93 -23.27 10.23
N ASP A 99 21.11 -24.54 9.83
CA ASP A 99 21.39 -25.63 10.77
C ASP A 99 22.72 -25.43 11.53
N ASP A 100 23.65 -24.67 10.95
CA ASP A 100 24.91 -24.27 11.58
C ASP A 100 24.75 -23.13 12.61
N GLY A 101 23.54 -22.60 12.80
CA GLY A 101 23.26 -21.46 13.67
C GLY A 101 23.49 -20.10 13.00
N GLY A 102 23.98 -20.07 11.75
CA GLY A 102 24.17 -18.86 10.98
C GLY A 102 22.85 -18.24 10.54
N ILE A 103 22.79 -16.92 10.54
CA ILE A 103 21.56 -16.17 10.29
C ILE A 103 21.73 -15.36 9.01
N TYR A 104 20.89 -15.63 8.02
CA TYR A 104 20.75 -14.75 6.87
C TYR A 104 19.57 -13.80 7.08
N ASP A 105 19.81 -12.52 6.87
CA ASP A 105 18.81 -11.45 6.92
C ASP A 105 18.89 -10.66 5.61
N GLY A 106 17.91 -10.81 4.72
CA GLY A 106 18.01 -10.25 3.38
C GLY A 106 16.84 -10.59 2.47
N GLU A 107 17.00 -10.30 1.18
CA GLU A 107 15.97 -10.62 0.20
C GLU A 107 16.04 -12.08 -0.25
N TRP A 108 14.87 -12.57 -0.64
CA TRP A 108 14.67 -13.94 -1.09
C TRP A 108 13.78 -13.92 -2.32
N LEU A 109 14.09 -14.81 -3.25
CA LEU A 109 13.32 -15.04 -4.45
C LEU A 109 13.31 -16.53 -4.76
N HIS A 110 12.12 -17.13 -4.83
CA HIS A 110 11.92 -18.56 -5.07
C HIS A 110 12.69 -19.43 -4.06
N LYS A 111 12.59 -19.09 -2.76
CA LYS A 111 13.30 -19.77 -1.66
C LYS A 111 14.83 -19.76 -1.77
N LYS A 112 15.41 -18.84 -2.56
CA LYS A 112 16.86 -18.64 -2.67
C LYS A 112 17.22 -17.23 -2.22
N LYS A 113 18.37 -17.09 -1.55
CA LYS A 113 18.96 -15.80 -1.19
C LYS A 113 19.16 -14.98 -2.47
N HIS A 114 18.65 -13.74 -2.48
CA HIS A 114 18.73 -12.86 -3.65
C HIS A 114 18.82 -11.40 -3.20
N GLY A 115 19.30 -10.51 -4.06
CA GLY A 115 19.35 -9.08 -3.75
C GLY A 115 20.26 -8.74 -2.56
N TYR A 116 19.86 -7.75 -1.78
CA TYR A 116 20.64 -7.27 -0.64
C TYR A 116 20.40 -8.11 0.62
N GLY A 117 21.46 -8.51 1.29
CA GLY A 117 21.35 -9.29 2.52
C GLY A 117 22.67 -9.39 3.28
N GLY A 118 22.57 -9.56 4.59
CA GLY A 118 23.69 -9.82 5.48
C GLY A 118 23.63 -11.24 6.03
N TYR A 119 24.77 -11.93 6.03
CA TYR A 119 24.92 -13.20 6.72
C TYR A 119 25.72 -12.98 8.01
N ARG A 120 25.17 -13.42 9.14
CA ARG A 120 25.86 -13.47 10.43
C ARG A 120 26.29 -14.89 10.71
N TYR A 121 27.59 -15.08 10.82
CA TYR A 121 28.18 -16.36 11.19
C TYR A 121 27.87 -16.67 12.66
N PRO A 122 27.66 -17.95 13.01
CA PRO A 122 27.60 -18.39 14.39
C PRO A 122 28.96 -18.12 15.06
N SER A 123 28.93 -17.59 16.29
CA SER A 123 30.11 -17.39 17.15
C SER A 123 30.46 -18.64 17.92
#